data_AF-A0A7R8WUF3-F1
#
_entry.id   AF-A0A7R8WUF3-F1
#
_cell.length_a   1.000
_cell.length_b   1.000
_cell.length_c   1.000
_cell.angle_alpha   90.00
_cell.angle_beta   90.00
_cell.angle_gamma   90.00
#
_symmetry.space_group_name_H-M   'P 1'
#
loop_
_entity.id
_entity.type
_entity.pdbx_description
1 polymer ?
#
loop_
_entity_poly.entity_id
_entity_poly.type
_entity_poly.pdbx_seq_one_letter_code
_entity_poly.pdbx_strand_id
1 'polypeptide(L)'
;FTSFPQVIFNSEMFFNRPGEYLSIDDVLATEQRVQCKFHQTVHGLGFLDNNLGTPDIPAGHSMPLPFWLAKSLSLQRRKILTADFPNVYKESY
;
A
#
# COMPACT_ATOMS: atom_id res chain seq x y z
N PHE A 1 31.93 -4.66 1.17
CA PHE A 1 31.57 -3.29 0.78
C PHE A 1 31.35 -3.25 -0.72
N THR A 2 30.16 -3.57 -1.21
CA THR A 2 29.63 -3.04 -2.48
C THR A 2 28.13 -3.34 -2.53
N SER A 3 27.37 -2.27 -2.32
CA SER A 3 26.05 -1.97 -2.87
C SER A 3 25.10 -3.15 -3.10
N PHE A 4 24.16 -3.31 -2.16
CA PHE A 4 22.84 -3.86 -2.46
C PHE A 4 22.33 -3.21 -3.75
N PRO A 5 21.87 -3.98 -4.76
CA PRO A 5 21.17 -3.38 -5.88
C PRO A 5 19.92 -2.76 -5.28
N GLN A 6 19.78 -1.45 -5.45
CA GLN A 6 18.51 -0.77 -5.23
C GLN A 6 17.51 -1.50 -6.12
N VAL A 7 16.70 -2.37 -5.51
CA VAL A 7 15.52 -2.93 -6.12
C VAL A 7 14.62 -1.71 -6.34
N ILE A 8 14.76 -1.11 -7.53
CA ILE A 8 13.74 -0.23 -8.07
C ILE A 8 12.52 -1.12 -8.10
N PHE A 9 11.69 -0.97 -7.07
CA PHE A 9 10.45 -1.71 -6.89
C PHE A 9 9.54 -1.25 -8.02
N ASN A 10 9.69 -1.90 -9.16
CA ASN A 10 9.00 -1.54 -10.37
C ASN A 10 7.54 -1.95 -10.16
N SER A 11 6.70 -0.96 -9.86
CA SER A 11 5.27 -1.10 -9.57
C SER A 11 4.50 -1.82 -10.69
N GLU A 12 5.10 -1.98 -11.86
CA GLU A 12 4.50 -2.67 -13.00
C GLU A 12 4.65 -4.20 -12.95
N MET A 13 5.59 -4.76 -12.17
CA MET A 13 5.92 -6.18 -12.30
C MET A 13 5.02 -7.16 -11.53
N PHE A 14 4.29 -6.74 -10.49
CA PHE A 14 3.71 -7.72 -9.57
C PHE A 14 2.23 -8.04 -9.72
N PHE A 15 1.42 -7.28 -10.47
CA PHE A 15 -0.05 -7.49 -10.41
C PHE A 15 -0.85 -7.03 -11.62
N ASN A 16 -0.22 -6.79 -12.77
CA ASN A 16 -0.96 -6.55 -14.01
C ASN A 16 -0.41 -7.48 -15.09
N ARG A 17 -0.53 -8.78 -14.85
CA ARG A 17 -0.42 -9.73 -15.96
C ARG A 17 -1.56 -9.40 -16.93
N PRO A 18 -1.28 -9.01 -18.17
CA PRO A 18 -2.34 -8.66 -19.12
C PRO A 18 -3.25 -9.88 -19.32
N GLY A 19 -4.47 -9.82 -18.76
CA GLY A 19 -5.51 -10.84 -18.95
C GLY A 19 -6.08 -11.51 -17.68
N GLU A 20 -5.57 -11.25 -16.47
CA GLU A 20 -5.93 -12.02 -15.26
C GLU A 20 -6.81 -11.29 -14.22
N TYR A 21 -7.58 -10.26 -14.60
CA TYR A 21 -8.44 -9.49 -13.67
C TYR A 21 -9.47 -10.36 -12.90
N LEU A 22 -9.92 -11.47 -13.49
CA LEU A 22 -10.92 -12.37 -12.92
C LEU A 22 -10.30 -13.58 -12.20
N SER A 23 -8.98 -13.65 -12.12
CA SER A 23 -8.29 -14.73 -11.40
C SER A 23 -8.54 -14.58 -9.90
N ILE A 24 -9.09 -15.63 -9.29
CA ILE A 24 -9.39 -15.65 -7.85
C ILE A 24 -8.10 -15.52 -7.04
N ASP A 25 -7.01 -16.14 -7.49
CA ASP A 25 -5.70 -16.03 -6.84
C ASP A 25 -5.19 -14.59 -6.80
N ASP A 26 -5.48 -13.80 -7.84
CA ASP A 26 -5.12 -12.38 -7.95
C ASP A 26 -5.98 -11.54 -6.98
N VAL A 27 -7.28 -11.83 -6.88
CA VAL A 27 -8.14 -11.17 -5.88
C VAL A 27 -7.64 -11.46 -4.46
N LEU A 28 -7.32 -12.72 -4.16
CA LEU A 28 -6.85 -13.13 -2.83
C LEU A 28 -5.48 -12.55 -2.49
N ALA A 29 -4.55 -12.52 -3.45
CA ALA A 29 -3.22 -11.98 -3.20
C ALA A 29 -3.23 -10.45 -3.01
N THR A 30 -4.14 -9.70 -3.66
CA THR A 30 -4.28 -8.25 -3.45
C THR A 30 -4.99 -7.86 -2.16
N GLU A 31 -5.78 -8.76 -1.57
CA GLU A 31 -6.48 -8.52 -0.31
C GLU A 31 -5.51 -8.40 0.89
N GLN A 32 -4.28 -8.91 0.75
CA GLN A 32 -3.28 -8.84 1.80
C GLN A 32 -3.10 -7.42 2.35
N ARG A 33 -3.22 -7.28 3.67
CA ARG A 33 -3.09 -6.00 4.36
C ARG A 33 -1.63 -5.61 4.52
N VAL A 34 -1.29 -4.41 4.06
CA VAL A 34 0.02 -3.79 4.16
C VAL A 34 -0.06 -2.53 5.01
N GLN A 35 0.96 -2.28 5.83
CA GLN A 35 0.99 -1.09 6.67
C GLN A 35 1.24 0.13 5.79
N CYS A 36 0.36 1.13 5.85
CA CYS A 36 0.44 2.33 5.03
C CYS A 36 0.52 3.58 5.90
N LYS A 37 1.46 4.47 5.59
CA LYS A 37 1.61 5.78 6.23
C LYS A 37 1.12 6.88 5.30
N PHE A 38 0.18 7.69 5.77
CA PHE A 38 -0.33 8.85 5.04
C PHE A 38 0.60 10.05 5.22
N HIS A 39 0.98 10.73 4.13
CA HIS A 39 1.83 11.93 4.19
C HIS A 39 1.04 13.24 4.22
N GLN A 40 -0.24 13.17 3.88
CA GLN A 40 -1.14 14.30 3.80
C GLN A 40 -2.48 13.94 4.42
N THR A 41 -3.18 14.94 4.94
CA THR A 41 -4.55 14.77 5.43
C THR A 41 -5.44 14.39 4.26
N VAL A 42 -6.23 13.33 4.42
CA VAL A 42 -7.15 12.85 3.39
C VAL A 42 -8.58 12.96 3.89
N HIS A 43 -9.34 13.84 3.24
CA HIS A 43 -10.71 14.13 3.63
C HIS A 43 -11.68 13.02 3.18
N GLY A 44 -12.66 12.71 4.02
CA GLY A 44 -13.74 11.76 3.71
C GLY A 44 -13.32 10.28 3.69
N LEU A 45 -12.09 9.96 4.13
CA LEU A 45 -11.58 8.59 4.22
C LEU A 45 -11.53 8.06 5.67
N GLY A 46 -12.10 8.79 6.63
CA GLY A 46 -12.15 8.40 8.05
C GLY A 46 -12.87 7.06 8.28
N PHE A 47 -13.78 6.65 7.39
CA PHE A 47 -14.46 5.35 7.48
C PHE A 47 -13.52 4.13 7.36
N LEU A 48 -12.29 4.32 6.87
CA LEU A 48 -11.32 3.25 6.76
C LEU A 48 -10.73 2.82 8.11
N ASP A 49 -10.80 3.70 9.11
CA ASP A 49 -10.37 3.41 10.46
C ASP A 49 -11.51 3.69 11.43
N ASN A 50 -12.14 2.63 11.94
CA ASN A 50 -13.22 2.74 12.92
C ASN A 50 -12.81 3.44 14.22
N ASN A 51 -11.51 3.63 14.45
CA ASN A 51 -11.00 4.35 15.61
C ASN A 51 -10.91 5.87 15.39
N LEU A 52 -10.93 6.33 14.12
CA LEU A 52 -10.98 7.75 13.81
C LEU A 52 -12.43 8.23 13.98
N GLY A 53 -12.72 8.87 15.12
CA GLY A 53 -13.98 9.59 15.34
C GLY A 53 -14.17 10.83 14.44
N THR A 54 -13.32 11.00 13.44
CA THR A 54 -13.29 12.12 12.50
C THR A 54 -13.52 11.63 11.07
N PRO A 55 -14.19 12.41 10.22
CA PRO A 55 -14.42 12.03 8.81
C PRO A 55 -13.13 12.00 7.97
N ASP A 56 -12.03 12.54 8.51
CA ASP A 56 -10.77 12.75 7.81
C ASP A 56 -9.64 11.94 8.46
N ILE A 57 -8.72 11.45 7.63
CA ILE A 57 -7.48 10.79 8.07
C ILE A 57 -6.38 11.86 8.20
N PRO A 58 -5.77 12.06 9.38
CA PRO A 58 -4.70 13.04 9.55
C PRO A 58 -3.39 12.61 8.87
N ALA A 59 -2.57 13.59 8.47
CA ALA A 59 -1.20 13.33 8.01
C ALA A 59 -0.38 12.63 9.11
N GLY A 60 0.44 11.66 8.72
CA GLY A 60 1.24 10.84 9.64
C GLY A 60 0.52 9.63 10.22
N HIS A 61 -0.79 9.45 9.94
CA HIS A 61 -1.51 8.27 10.38
C HIS A 61 -0.99 7.01 9.70
N SER A 62 -0.81 5.95 10.47
CA SER A 62 -0.36 4.65 9.98
C SER A 62 -1.44 3.62 10.23
N MET A 63 -1.94 2.98 9.18
CA MET A 63 -2.97 1.95 9.30
C MET A 63 -2.82 0.85 8.24
N PRO A 64 -3.28 -0.37 8.53
CA PRO A 64 -3.24 -1.47 7.58
C PRO A 64 -4.30 -1.29 6.50
N LEU A 65 -3.89 -1.30 5.24
CA LEU A 65 -4.78 -1.23 4.07
C LEU A 65 -4.59 -2.42 3.14
N PRO A 66 -5.64 -2.87 2.44
CA PRO A 66 -5.49 -3.82 1.35
C PRO A 66 -4.51 -3.30 0.28
N PHE A 67 -3.68 -4.19 -0.26
CA PHE A 67 -2.65 -3.83 -1.23
C PHE A 67 -3.22 -3.18 -2.50
N TRP A 68 -4.35 -3.65 -3.04
CA TRP A 68 -4.98 -3.04 -4.23
C TRP A 68 -5.36 -1.56 -4.01
N LEU A 69 -5.80 -1.21 -2.81
CA LEU A 69 -6.20 0.16 -2.45
C LEU A 69 -4.96 1.04 -2.24
N ALA A 70 -3.98 0.54 -1.48
CA ALA A 70 -2.71 1.21 -1.28
C ALA A 70 -1.99 1.48 -2.62
N LYS A 71 -2.03 0.52 -3.55
CA LYS A 71 -1.49 0.65 -4.91
C LYS A 71 -2.21 1.76 -5.67
N SER A 72 -3.54 1.76 -5.70
CA SER A 72 -4.34 2.78 -6.40
C SER A 72 -4.06 4.20 -5.86
N LEU A 73 -3.91 4.34 -4.55
CA LEU A 73 -3.64 5.61 -3.88
C LEU A 73 -2.17 6.08 -4.02
N SER A 74 -1.23 5.17 -4.23
CA SER A 74 0.20 5.48 -4.40
C SER A 74 0.60 5.75 -5.85
N LEU A 75 -0.10 5.16 -6.82
CA LEU A 75 0.08 5.39 -8.27
C LEU A 75 -0.37 6.78 -8.73
N GLN A 76 -1.23 7.44 -7.94
CA GLN A 76 -1.73 8.76 -8.28
C GLN A 76 -0.59 9.79 -8.25
N ARG A 77 -0.65 10.83 -9.09
CA ARG A 77 0.39 11.88 -9.22
C ARG A 77 0.82 12.52 -7.89
N ARG A 78 -0.02 12.43 -6.86
CA ARG A 78 0.28 12.81 -5.49
C ARG A 78 0.52 11.52 -4.72
N LYS A 79 1.74 11.30 -4.21
CA LYS A 79 2.07 10.17 -3.33
C LYS A 79 1.38 10.38 -1.98
N ILE A 80 0.08 10.11 -1.93
CA ILE A 80 -0.78 10.36 -0.76
C ILE A 80 -0.35 9.49 0.43
N LEU A 81 0.12 8.28 0.12
CA LEU A 81 0.57 7.30 1.10
C LEU A 81 1.84 6.59 0.67
N THR A 82 2.55 6.03 1.65
CA THR A 82 3.69 5.12 1.47
C THR A 82 3.38 3.82 2.15
N ALA A 83 3.41 2.72 1.39
CA ALA A 83 3.29 1.37 1.94
C ALA A 83 4.64 0.93 2.52
N ASP A 84 4.63 0.53 3.78
CA ASP A 84 5.74 -0.11 4.49
C ASP A 84 5.67 -1.61 4.25
N PHE A 85 6.82 -2.23 3.97
CA PHE A 85 6.89 -3.68 3.80
C PHE A 85 6.66 -4.40 5.13
N PRO A 86 5.85 -5.48 5.16
CA PRO A 86 5.74 -6.34 6.34
C PRO A 86 7.11 -6.83 6.80
N ASN A 87 7.32 -6.97 8.11
CA ASN A 87 8.61 -7.36 8.69
C ASN A 87 9.13 -8.71 8.17
N VAL A 88 8.24 -9.59 7.68
CA VAL A 88 8.58 -10.87 7.04
C VAL A 88 9.45 -10.69 5.78
N TYR A 89 9.38 -9.52 5.14
CA TYR A 89 10.20 -9.17 3.97
C TYR A 89 11.39 -8.25 4.30
N LYS A 90 11.49 -7.76 5.55
CA LYS A 90 12.65 -7.00 6.00
C LYS A 90 13.72 -8.01 6.37
N GLU A 91 14.73 -8.18 5.52
CA GLU A 91 15.93 -9.02 5.77
C GLU A 91 16.42 -8.81 7.20
N SER A 92 15.99 -9.70 8.08
CA SER A 92 16.46 -9.87 9.45
C SER A 92 16.71 -11.37 9.60
N TYR A 93 17.65 -11.85 8.77
CA TYR A 93 18.43 -13.07 9.00
C TYR A 93 19.89 -12.67 9.00
#